data_AF-A0A2A4QCZ6-F1
#
_entry.id   AF-A0A2A4QCZ6-F1
#
_cell.length_a   1.000
_cell.length_b   1.000
_cell.length_c   1.000
_cell.angle_alpha   90.00
_cell.angle_beta   90.00
_cell.angle_gamma   90.00
#
_symmetry.space_group_name_H-M   'P 1'
#
loop_
_entity.id
_entity.type
_entity.pdbx_description
1 polymer ?
#
loop_
_entity_poly.entity_id
_entity_poly.type
_entity_poly.pdbx_seq_one_letter_code
_entity_poly.pdbx_strand_id
1 'polypeptide(L)'
;MIELLIAVAVMLLIAGFGAPLGFTLLAVGYTGYGLMHPRGFDDANVVIGQQIFDLSTNFQFAVLPLFIFDGGLHHPVWHRR
;
A
#
# COMPACT_ATOMS: atom_id res chain seq x y z
N MET A 1 4.03 0.13 23.83
CA MET A 1 5.33 0.06 23.09
C MET A 1 5.52 -1.31 22.44
N ILE A 2 5.24 -2.39 23.17
CA ILE A 2 5.30 -3.74 22.60
C ILE A 2 4.25 -3.98 21.52
N GLU A 3 3.07 -3.35 21.61
CA GLU A 3 2.01 -3.53 20.59
C GLU A 3 2.45 -3.03 19.21
N LEU A 4 3.15 -1.90 19.17
CA LEU A 4 3.75 -1.36 17.95
C LEU A 4 4.78 -2.33 17.36
N LEU A 5 5.60 -2.96 18.20
CA LEU A 5 6.60 -3.94 17.76
C LEU A 5 5.92 -5.17 17.15
N ILE A 6 4.84 -5.65 17.76
CA ILE A 6 4.03 -6.77 17.25
C ILE A 6 3.39 -6.39 15.92
N ALA A 7 2.78 -5.20 15.83
CA ALA A 7 2.16 -4.73 14.59
C ALA A 7 3.19 -4.65 13.45
N VAL A 8 4.38 -4.09 13.71
CA VAL A 8 5.47 -4.01 12.71
C VAL A 8 5.96 -5.40 12.32
N ALA A 9 6.16 -6.31 13.28
CA ALA A 9 6.58 -7.67 12.98
C ALA A 9 5.55 -8.41 12.09
N VAL A 10 4.27 -8.32 12.42
CA VAL A 10 3.18 -8.90 11.61
C VAL A 10 3.14 -8.29 10.21
N MET A 11 3.27 -6.97 10.09
CA MET A 11 3.31 -6.28 8.81
C MET A 11 4.46 -6.78 7.94
N LEU A 12 5.66 -6.91 8.51
CA LEU A 12 6.85 -7.40 7.78
C LEU A 12 6.71 -8.85 7.34
N LEU A 13 6.07 -9.71 8.16
CA LEU A 13 5.76 -11.07 7.76
C LEU A 13 4.82 -11.11 6.55
N ILE A 14 3.76 -10.29 6.55
CA ILE A 14 2.81 -10.22 5.43
C ILE A 14 3.50 -9.65 4.17
N ALA A 15 4.30 -8.60 4.32
CA ALA A 15 5.05 -7.99 3.22
C ALA A 15 6.08 -8.98 2.63
N GLY A 16 6.66 -9.86 3.45
CA GLY A 16 7.58 -10.92 3.02
C GLY A 16 6.97 -11.91 2.03
N PHE A 17 5.64 -12.04 1.98
CA PHE A 17 4.93 -12.84 0.97
C PHE A 17 4.76 -12.13 -0.39
N GLY A 18 5.35 -10.95 -0.56
CA GLY A 18 5.24 -10.17 -1.79
C GLY A 18 3.98 -9.28 -1.85
N ALA A 19 3.28 -9.12 -0.73
CA ALA A 19 2.16 -8.19 -0.63
C ALA A 19 2.68 -6.74 -0.71
N PRO A 20 2.03 -5.84 -1.47
CA PRO A 20 2.45 -4.45 -1.54
C PRO A 20 2.38 -3.77 -0.16
N LEU A 21 3.45 -3.07 0.21
CA LEU A 21 3.60 -2.49 1.55
C LEU A 21 2.41 -1.61 1.96
N GLY A 22 1.88 -0.79 1.06
CA GLY A 22 0.71 0.06 1.32
C GLY A 22 -0.51 -0.73 1.82
N PHE A 23 -0.82 -1.89 1.21
CA PHE A 23 -1.94 -2.72 1.64
C PHE A 23 -1.67 -3.43 2.96
N THR A 24 -0.45 -3.90 3.18
CA THR A 24 -0.08 -4.54 4.45
C THR A 24 -0.17 -3.57 5.63
N LEU A 25 0.23 -2.32 5.40
CA LEU A 25 0.23 -1.26 6.41
C LEU A 25 -1.21 -0.80 6.72
N LEU A 26 -2.06 -0.69 5.69
CA LEU A 26 -3.50 -0.46 5.85
C LEU A 26 -4.19 -1.57 6.64
N ALA A 27 -3.94 -2.84 6.29
CA ALA A 27 -4.58 -3.99 6.93
C ALA A 27 -4.20 -4.09 8.42
N VAL A 28 -2.90 -4.04 8.73
CA VAL A 28 -2.42 -4.10 10.11
C VAL A 28 -2.86 -2.88 10.91
N GLY A 29 -2.83 -1.69 10.32
CA GLY A 29 -3.29 -0.46 10.97
C GLY A 29 -4.78 -0.48 11.28
N TYR A 30 -5.61 -0.95 10.35
CA TYR A 30 -7.05 -1.09 10.55
C TYR A 30 -7.39 -2.11 11.64
N THR A 31 -6.77 -3.29 11.60
CA THR A 31 -6.99 -4.34 12.60
C THR A 31 -6.49 -3.90 13.97
N GLY A 32 -5.33 -3.23 14.05
CA GLY A 32 -4.80 -2.68 15.29
C GLY A 32 -5.70 -1.60 15.88
N TYR A 33 -6.17 -0.66 15.05
CA TYR A 33 -7.06 0.41 15.48
C TYR A 33 -8.43 -0.13 15.94
N GLY A 34 -9.05 -1.02 15.16
CA GLY A 34 -10.36 -1.59 15.48
C GLY A 34 -10.39 -2.43 16.76
N LEU A 35 -9.29 -3.10 17.10
CA LEU A 35 -9.17 -3.92 18.32
C LEU A 35 -8.76 -3.12 19.56
N MET A 36 -7.99 -2.05 19.40
CA MET A 36 -7.44 -1.28 20.53
C MET A 36 -8.26 -0.03 20.87
N HIS A 37 -9.03 0.49 19.92
CA HIS A 37 -9.74 1.76 20.10
C HIS A 37 -11.13 1.57 20.75
N PRO A 38 -11.54 2.39 21.75
CA PRO A 38 -12.81 2.21 22.45
C PRO A 38 -14.06 2.40 21.58
N ARG A 39 -13.91 3.11 20.46
CA ARG A 39 -14.98 3.37 19.48
C ARG A 39 -15.00 2.31 18.37
N GLY A 40 -14.11 1.32 18.47
CA GLY A 40 -14.09 0.10 17.67
C GLY A 40 -13.89 0.33 16.17
N PHE A 41 -14.49 -0.56 15.39
CA PHE A 41 -14.37 -0.59 13.94
C PHE A 41 -15.12 0.54 13.23
N ASP A 42 -16.10 1.19 13.87
CA ASP A 42 -16.84 2.29 13.26
C ASP A 42 -15.94 3.48 12.94
N ASP A 43 -15.13 3.91 13.91
CA ASP A 43 -14.14 4.97 13.67
C ASP A 43 -12.97 4.49 12.80
N ALA A 44 -12.62 3.20 12.90
CA ALA A 44 -11.59 2.60 12.05
C ALA A 44 -11.96 2.70 10.56
N ASN A 45 -13.25 2.54 10.23
CA ASN A 45 -13.76 2.64 8.85
C ASN A 45 -13.63 4.07 8.29
N VAL A 46 -13.83 5.09 9.13
CA VAL A 46 -13.66 6.49 8.71
C VAL A 46 -12.19 6.78 8.40
N VAL A 47 -11.29 6.33 9.27
CA VAL A 47 -9.84 6.55 9.12
C VAL A 47 -9.28 5.78 7.92
N ILE A 48 -9.63 4.50 7.77
CA ILE A 48 -9.14 3.70 6.64
C ILE A 48 -9.69 4.23 5.30
N GLY A 49 -10.91 4.75 5.28
CA GLY A 49 -11.51 5.34 4.08
C GLY A 49 -10.70 6.53 3.55
N GLN A 50 -10.24 7.42 4.45
CA GLN A 50 -9.35 8.52 4.09
C GLN A 50 -8.01 8.01 3.57
N GLN A 51 -7.43 7.00 4.25
CA GLN A 51 -6.13 6.45 3.89
C GLN A 51 -6.15 5.74 2.52
N ILE A 52 -7.24 5.04 2.19
CA ILE A 52 -7.45 4.40 0.88
C ILE A 52 -7.57 5.47 -0.21
N PHE A 53 -8.32 6.54 0.06
CA PHE A 53 -8.46 7.64 -0.90
C PHE A 53 -7.09 8.27 -1.20
N ASP A 54 -6.30 8.57 -0.17
CA ASP A 54 -4.95 9.13 -0.31
C ASP A 54 -4.01 8.21 -1.11
N LEU A 55 -3.99 6.90 -0.80
CA LEU A 55 -3.24 5.91 -1.57
C LEU A 55 -3.69 5.79 -3.03
N SER A 56 -4.99 5.90 -3.29
CA SER A 56 -5.53 5.83 -4.66
C SER A 56 -5.13 7.04 -5.52
N THR A 57 -4.94 8.19 -4.87
CA THR A 57 -4.47 9.42 -5.53
C THR A 57 -2.94 9.55 -5.58
N ASN A 58 -2.22 8.60 -4.98
CA ASN A 58 -0.76 8.62 -4.95
C ASN A 58 -0.16 8.04 -6.24
N PHE A 59 0.33 8.94 -7.11
CA PHE A 59 0.94 8.60 -8.39
C PHE A 59 2.32 7.91 -8.28
N GLN A 60 2.96 7.84 -7.10
CA GLN A 60 4.25 7.14 -6.97
C GLN A 60 4.15 5.65 -7.35
N PHE A 61 2.99 5.03 -7.14
CA PHE A 61 2.75 3.64 -7.56
C PHE A 61 2.41 3.51 -9.05
N ALA A 62 2.01 4.60 -9.72
CA ALA A 62 1.69 4.62 -11.15
C ALA A 62 2.95 4.73 -12.04
N VAL A 63 4.08 5.13 -11.46
CA VAL A 63 5.35 5.33 -12.17
C VAL A 63 5.92 4.03 -12.74
N LEU A 64 5.92 2.92 -11.98
CA LEU A 64 6.43 1.63 -12.47
C LEU A 64 5.64 1.09 -13.67
N PRO A 65 4.29 1.06 -13.63
CA PRO A 65 3.47 0.69 -14.77
C PRO A 65 3.64 1.64 -15.97
N LEU A 66 3.69 2.97 -15.74
CA LEU A 66 3.89 3.93 -16.83
C LEU A 66 5.22 3.73 -17.54
N PHE A 67 6.32 3.42 -16.84
CA PHE A 67 7.60 3.11 -17.49
C PHE A 67 7.52 1.91 -18.44
N ILE A 68 6.71 0.90 -18.11
CA ILE A 68 6.50 -0.28 -18.95
C ILE A 68 5.62 0.08 -20.15
N PHE A 69 4.60 0.91 -19.97
CA PHE A 69 3.70 1.34 -21.05
C PHE A 69 4.36 2.36 -22.01
N ASP A 70 4.99 3.42 -21.52
CA ASP A 70 5.70 4.42 -22.35
C ASP A 70 6.95 3.83 -23.04
N GLY A 71 7.67 2.92 -22.37
CA GLY A 71 8.85 2.27 -22.94
C GLY A 71 8.54 1.19 -23.98
N GLY A 72 7.38 0.52 -23.87
CA GLY A 72 6.97 -0.56 -24.78
C GLY A 72 6.18 -0.09 -26.01
N LEU A 73 5.44 1.02 -25.91
CA LEU A 73 4.70 1.60 -27.04
C LEU A 73 5.59 2.34 -28.04
N HIS A 74 6.75 2.84 -27.58
CA HIS A 74 7.79 3.36 -28.47
C HIS A 74 8.71 2.23 -28.94
N HIS A 75 8.26 1.45 -29.92
CA HIS A 75 9.14 0.60 -30.70
C HIS A 75 10.35 1.41 -31.20
N PRO A 76 11.60 1.05 -30.87
CA PRO A 76 12.76 1.74 -31.42
C PRO A 76 12.89 1.42 -32.92
N VAL A 77 12.36 2.29 -33.77
CA VAL A 77 12.86 2.45 -35.15
C VAL A 77 14.22 3.13 -35.06
N TRP A 78 15.24 2.43 -34.55
CA TRP A 78 16.59 2.99 -34.41
C TRP A 78 17.73 2.04 -34.78
N HIS A 79 17.51 1.03 -35.61
CA HIS A 79 18.61 0.47 -36.42
C HIS A 79 18.12 -0.13 -37.75
N ARG A 80 17.88 0.76 -38.72
CA ARG A 80 18.18 0.48 -40.13
C ARG A 80 19.18 1.53 -40.60
N ARG A 81 20.45 1.28 -40.29
CA ARG A 81 21.68 1.66 -40.99
C ARG A 81 22.84 1.21 -40.12
#